data_AF-A0A6I1KPK6-F1
#
_entry.id   AF-A0A6I1KPK6-F1
#
_cell.length_a   1.000
_cell.length_b   1.000
_cell.length_c   1.000
_cell.angle_alpha   90.00
_cell.angle_beta   90.00
_cell.angle_gamma   90.00
#
_symmetry.space_group_name_H-M   'P 1'
#
loop_
_entity.id
_entity.type
_entity.pdbx_description
1 polymer ?
#
loop_
_entity_poly.entity_id
_entity_poly.type
_entity_poly.pdbx_seq_one_letter_code
_entity_poly.pdbx_strand_id
1 'polypeptide(L)' 'MLLEQLVEKAAQPPEYDWDSYYRWLFSRLAGREVTDFMFWQCKKCLSVNVLYLPARYGKCRGCELIYLSGGAER' A
#
# COMPACT_ATOMS: atom_id res chain seq x y z
N MET A 1 9.69 23.83 -3.36
CA MET A 1 9.58 23.72 -1.89
C MET A 1 10.93 23.31 -1.35
N LEU A 2 11.43 23.98 -0.30
CA LEU A 2 12.67 23.56 0.36
C LEU A 2 12.43 22.33 1.24
N LEU A 3 13.46 21.52 1.45
CA LEU A 3 13.40 20.30 2.25
C LEU A 3 13.01 20.59 3.71
N GLU A 4 13.50 21.68 4.30
CA GLU A 4 13.16 22.07 5.68
C GLU A 4 11.65 22.31 5.84
N GLN A 5 11.04 22.98 4.87
CA GLN A 5 9.59 23.24 4.87
C GLN A 5 8.76 21.96 4.72
N LEU A 6 9.29 20.95 4.02
CA LEU A 6 8.66 19.62 3.94
C LEU A 6 8.71 18.90 5.29
N VAL A 7 9.85 18.96 5.96
CA VAL A 7 10.06 18.31 7.26
C VAL A 7 9.18 18.94 8.34
N GLU A 8 9.14 20.27 8.41
CA GLU A 8 8.27 20.98 9.36
C GLU A 8 6.79 20.66 9.13
N LYS A 9 6.37 20.61 7.86
CA LYS A 9 4.98 20.29 7.51
C LYS A 9 4.63 18.83 7.82
N ALA A 10 5.58 17.90 7.64
CA ALA A 10 5.40 16.49 7.97
C ALA A 10 5.32 16.22 9.48
N ALA A 11 5.89 17.10 10.31
CA ALA A 11 5.82 17.01 11.76
C ALA A 11 4.46 17.48 12.34
N GLN A 12 3.67 18.21 11.57
CA GLN A 12 2.35 18.65 12.00
C GLN A 12 1.35 17.49 11.95
N PRO A 13 0.45 17.36 12.95
CA PRO A 13 -0.63 16.40 12.89
C PRO A 13 -1.43 16.61 11.60
N PRO A 14 -1.75 15.54 10.87
CA PRO A 14 -2.51 15.67 9.64
C PRO A 14 -3.90 16.24 9.96
N GLU A 15 -4.29 17.29 9.23
CA GLU A 15 -5.60 17.93 9.36
C GLU A 15 -6.74 16.98 8.97
N TYR A 16 -6.44 16.01 8.11
CA TYR A 16 -7.38 15.01 7.62
C TYR A 16 -6.90 13.61 7.95
N ASP A 17 -7.82 12.74 8.35
CA ASP A 17 -7.55 11.32 8.52
C ASP A 17 -7.46 10.64 7.14
N TRP A 18 -6.28 10.78 6.54
CA TRP A 18 -5.96 10.16 5.26
C TRP A 18 -6.03 8.62 5.32
N ASP A 19 -5.74 8.02 6.47
CA ASP A 19 -5.79 6.57 6.64
C ASP A 19 -7.22 6.06 6.50
N SER A 20 -8.18 6.71 7.17
CA SER A 20 -9.60 6.40 7.03
C SER A 20 -10.11 6.65 5.61
N TYR A 21 -9.69 7.76 4.98
CA TYR A 21 -10.04 8.05 3.59
C TYR A 21 -9.52 6.96 2.63
N TYR A 22 -8.25 6.57 2.75
CA TYR A 22 -7.65 5.55 1.90
C TYR A 22 -8.25 4.17 2.15
N ARG A 23 -8.53 3.80 3.41
CA ARG A 23 -9.26 2.56 3.73
C ARG A 23 -10.62 2.52 3.05
N TRP A 24 -11.40 3.61 3.12
CA TRP A 24 -12.69 3.71 2.44
C TRP A 24 -12.53 3.58 0.91
N LEU A 25 -11.63 4.35 0.31
CA LEU A 25 -11.39 4.35 -1.13
C LEU A 25 -10.97 2.97 -1.64
N PHE A 26 -9.99 2.34 -0.98
CA PHE A 26 -9.51 1.02 -1.38
C PHE A 26 -10.53 -0.07 -1.12
N SER A 27 -11.34 0.04 -0.07
CA SER A 27 -12.47 -0.88 0.13
C SER A 27 -13.47 -0.82 -1.02
N ARG A 28 -13.77 0.40 -1.51
CA ARG A 28 -14.63 0.61 -2.67
C ARG A 28 -14.03 0.00 -3.94
N LEU A 29 -12.74 0.19 -4.19
CA LEU A 29 -12.05 -0.35 -5.37
C LEU A 29 -11.91 -1.88 -5.32
N ALA A 30 -11.68 -2.45 -4.13
CA ALA A 30 -11.52 -3.89 -3.95
C ALA A 30 -12.86 -4.65 -3.90
N GLY A 31 -13.99 -3.94 -3.78
CA GLY A 31 -15.32 -4.55 -3.63
C GLY A 31 -15.51 -5.31 -2.31
N ARG A 32 -14.64 -5.07 -1.32
CA ARG A 32 -14.65 -5.69 0.01
C ARG A 32 -13.97 -4.76 1.00
N GLU A 33 -14.20 -4.98 2.28
CA GLU A 33 -13.51 -4.22 3.33
C GLU A 33 -11.99 -4.47 3.29
N VAL A 34 -11.24 -3.36 3.31
CA VAL A 34 -9.78 -3.33 3.37
C VAL A 34 -9.39 -2.79 4.74
N THR A 35 -8.67 -3.61 5.51
CA THR A 35 -8.23 -3.22 6.85
C THR A 35 -6.90 -2.46 6.81
N ASP A 36 -6.05 -2.81 5.86
CA ASP A 36 -4.68 -2.31 5.75
C ASP A 36 -4.11 -2.56 4.34
N PHE A 37 -2.93 -2.00 4.04
CA PHE A 37 -2.26 -2.15 2.76
C PHE A 37 -0.76 -2.39 2.92
N MET A 38 -0.22 -3.20 2.01
CA MET A 38 1.19 -3.58 1.98
C MET A 38 1.79 -3.20 0.63
N PHE A 39 2.99 -2.60 0.66
CA PHE A 39 3.79 -2.43 -0.53
C PHE A 39 4.76 -3.60 -0.69
N TRP A 40 4.92 -4.08 -1.93
CA TRP A 40 5.96 -5.05 -2.25
C TRP A 40 6.59 -4.73 -3.61
N GLN A 41 7.90 -4.94 -3.71
CA GLN A 41 8.63 -4.79 -4.96
C GLN A 41 8.73 -6.14 -5.67
N CYS A 42 8.32 -6.19 -6.93
CA CYS A 42 8.48 -7.38 -7.75
C CYS A 42 9.95 -7.65 -8.04
N LYS A 43 10.43 -8.85 -7.70
CA LYS A 43 11.83 -9.24 -7.95
C LYS A 43 12.16 -9.45 -9.43
N LYS A 44 11.15 -9.65 -10.28
CA LYS A 44 11.34 -9.89 -11.73
C LYS A 44 11.42 -8.58 -12.53
N CYS A 45 10.48 -7.66 -12.34
CA CYS A 45 10.37 -6.44 -13.15
C CYS A 45 10.51 -5.14 -12.34
N LEU A 46 10.91 -5.25 -11.07
CA LEU A 46 11.18 -4.13 -10.15
C LEU A 46 10.00 -3.16 -9.89
N SER A 47 8.81 -3.50 -10.39
CA SER A 47 7.60 -2.73 -10.16
C SER A 47 7.20 -2.77 -8.68
N VAL A 48 6.88 -1.61 -8.12
CA VAL A 48 6.25 -1.49 -6.80
C VAL A 48 4.75 -1.75 -6.95
N ASN A 49 4.23 -2.66 -6.13
CA ASN A 49 2.85 -3.09 -6.14
C ASN A 49 2.24 -2.90 -4.76
N VAL A 50 0.90 -2.84 -4.72
CA VAL A 50 0.11 -2.72 -3.51
C VAL A 50 -0.72 -3.99 -3.33
N LEU A 51 -0.76 -4.50 -2.11
CA LEU A 51 -1.63 -5.57 -1.69
C LEU A 51 -2.60 -5.04 -0.63
N TYR A 52 -3.90 -5.13 -0.91
CA TYR A 52 -4.95 -4.74 0.04
C TYR A 52 -5.29 -5.92 0.96
N LEU A 53 -4.99 -5.79 2.25
CA LEU A 53 -5.29 -6.79 3.25
C LEU A 53 -6.82 -6.87 3.48
N PRO A 54 -7.38 -8.08 3.68
CA PRO A 54 -6.72 -9.33 4.04
C PRO A 54 -6.42 -10.28 2.86
N ALA A 55 -6.14 -9.78 1.63
CA ALA A 55 -5.71 -10.69 0.56
C ALA A 55 -4.45 -11.45 0.96
N ARG A 56 -4.44 -12.76 0.66
CA ARG A 56 -3.29 -13.65 0.88
C ARG A 56 -2.27 -13.64 -0.27
N TYR A 57 -2.65 -13.03 -1.40
CA TYR A 57 -1.80 -12.94 -2.57
C TYR A 57 -2.13 -11.69 -3.38
N GLY A 58 -1.14 -11.19 -4.12
CA GLY A 58 -1.27 -10.09 -5.06
C GLY A 58 -0.66 -10.45 -6.41
N LYS A 59 -1.01 -9.71 -7.47
CA LYS A 59 -0.37 -9.83 -8.78
C LYS A 59 0.49 -8.60 -9.06
N CYS A 60 1.66 -8.83 -9.64
CA CYS A 60 2.48 -7.73 -10.12
C CYS A 60 1.80 -7.05 -11.31
N ARG A 61 1.56 -5.74 -11.22
CA ARG A 61 0.98 -4.93 -12.29
C ARG A 61 1.83 -4.88 -13.58
N GLY A 62 3.13 -5.20 -13.48
CA GLY A 62 4.07 -5.10 -14.61
C GLY A 62 4.34 -6.43 -15.32
N CYS A 63 4.20 -7.56 -14.62
CA CYS A 63 4.56 -8.86 -15.19
C CYS A 63 3.66 -10.02 -14.73
N GLU A 64 2.53 -9.72 -14.10
CA GLU A 64 1.51 -10.66 -13.60
C GLU A 64 2.02 -11.72 -12.60
N LEU A 65 3.26 -11.58 -12.12
CA LEU A 65 3.84 -12.49 -11.14
C LEU A 65 3.03 -12.45 -9.84
N ILE A 66 2.68 -13.63 -9.33
CA ILE A 66 1.94 -13.77 -8.08
C ILE A 66 2.89 -13.62 -6.89
N TYR A 67 2.57 -12.70 -5.99
CA TYR A 67 3.17 -12.56 -4.67
C TYR A 67 2.28 -13.22 -3.64
N LEU A 68 2.86 -14.03 -2.75
CA LEU A 68 2.15 -14.67 -1.64
C LEU A 68 2.52 -13.93 -0.35
N SER A 69 1.56 -13.24 0.26
CA SER A 69 1.73 -12.61 1.56
C SER A 69 1.60 -13.68 2.65
N GLY A 70 2.73 -14.27 3.04
CA GLY A 70 2.78 -15.35 4.02
C GLY A 70 3.93 -16.35 3.84
N GLY A 71 4.86 -16.12 2.91
CA GLY A 71 6.02 -16.98 2.69
C GLY A 71 7.34 -16.35 3.15
N ALA A 72 7.54 -16.26 4.47
CA ALA A 72 8.85 -16.22 5.11
C ALA A 72 8.67 -16.66 6.57
N GLU A 73 9.38 -17.74 6.95
CA GLU A 73 9.40 -18.45 8.24
C GLU A 73 8.33 -19.54 8.47
N ARG A 74 8.49 -20.66 7.77
CA ARG A 74 8.71 -21.99 8.39
C ARG A 74 9.81 -22.73 7.66
#